data_AF-A0A7V3XFD2-F1
#
_entry.id   AF-A0A7V3XFD2-F1
#
_cell.length_a   1.000
_cell.length_b   1.000
_cell.length_c   1.000
_cell.angle_alpha   90.00
_cell.angle_beta   90.00
_cell.angle_gamma   90.00
#
_symmetry.space_group_name_H-M   'P 1'
#
loop_
_entity.id
_entity.type
_entity.pdbx_description
1 polymer ?
#
loop_
_entity_poly.entity_id
_entity_poly.type
_entity_poly.pdbx_seq_one_letter_code
_entity_poly.pdbx_strand_id
1 'polypeptide(L)'
;MSTPTDVNDLFQDAVNTGDLTPESAAVMLSADLGAVIQQGFGADVGDVGVSETLLVTVIMDDSSSISSCGNTQKIIDGHNMTLEALKTSKQKEGILFHTTYLNKGILSPFVKVENAVPMTRSNYRPSGGTPLYDRVIETLGTVLAKILRTEDAGVACRSITLILTDGADTESRHTAGEVASVVKNLLK
;
A
#
# COMPACT_ATOMS: atom_id res chain seq x y z
N MET A 1 23.39 13.96 8.05
CA MET A 1 22.30 13.04 8.44
C MET A 1 21.02 13.79 8.18
N SER A 2 20.37 13.54 7.05
CA SER A 2 19.06 14.14 6.76
C SER A 2 18.06 13.52 7.73
N THR A 3 17.37 14.34 8.51
CA THR A 3 16.24 13.88 9.33
C THR A 3 15.25 13.13 8.43
N PRO A 4 14.65 12.02 8.88
CA PRO A 4 13.56 11.41 8.14
C PRO A 4 12.47 12.47 7.95
N THR A 5 12.19 12.87 6.71
CA THR A 5 11.08 13.79 6.38
C THR A 5 9.82 13.33 7.11
N ASP A 6 9.19 14.22 7.88
CA ASP A 6 7.91 13.92 8.53
C ASP A 6 6.87 13.64 7.43
N VAL A 7 6.02 12.64 7.62
CA VAL A 7 4.92 12.32 6.69
C VAL A 7 3.99 13.51 6.53
N ASN A 8 3.82 14.29 7.61
CA ASN A 8 3.03 15.51 7.60
C ASN A 8 3.64 16.57 6.67
N ASP A 9 4.97 16.77 6.74
CA ASP A 9 5.67 17.72 5.88
C ASP A 9 5.56 17.30 4.41
N LEU A 10 5.74 16.01 4.13
CA LEU A 10 5.66 15.44 2.79
C LEU A 10 4.28 15.64 2.13
N PHE A 11 3.19 15.43 2.88
CA PHE A 11 1.86 15.69 2.35
C PHE A 11 1.52 17.18 2.27
N GLN A 12 2.04 18.00 3.19
CA GLN A 12 1.87 19.44 3.10
C GLN A 12 2.53 20.00 1.84
N ASP A 13 3.70 19.48 1.48
CA ASP A 13 4.39 19.81 0.24
C ASP A 13 3.60 19.34 -0.98
N ALA A 14 3.05 18.12 -0.96
CA ALA A 14 2.18 17.62 -2.03
C ALA A 14 0.91 18.45 -2.24
N VAL A 15 0.36 19.06 -1.17
CA VAL A 15 -0.73 20.03 -1.29
C VAL A 15 -0.25 21.33 -1.92
N ASN A 16 0.95 21.80 -1.56
CA ASN A 16 1.53 23.04 -2.09
C ASN A 16 1.88 22.93 -3.59
N THR A 17 2.31 21.76 -4.06
CA THR A 17 2.62 21.48 -5.47
C THR A 17 1.38 21.17 -6.31
N GLY A 18 0.25 20.84 -5.68
CA GLY A 18 -1.01 20.53 -6.33
C GLY A 18 -1.23 19.05 -6.66
N ASP A 19 -0.34 18.18 -6.20
CA ASP A 19 -0.45 16.71 -6.34
C ASP A 19 -1.57 16.14 -5.46
N LEU A 20 -1.85 16.80 -4.33
CA LEU A 20 -2.99 16.51 -3.46
C LEU A 20 -3.91 17.72 -3.31
N THR A 21 -5.21 17.45 -3.18
CA THR A 21 -6.15 18.47 -2.68
C THR A 21 -6.10 18.52 -1.15
N PRO A 22 -6.37 19.69 -0.52
CA PRO A 22 -6.43 19.81 0.93
C PRO A 22 -7.39 18.80 1.58
N GLU A 23 -8.51 18.49 0.93
CA GLU A 23 -9.49 17.51 1.44
C GLU A 23 -8.91 16.09 1.47
N SER A 24 -8.17 15.69 0.43
CA SER A 24 -7.55 14.36 0.38
C SER A 24 -6.41 14.25 1.38
N ALA A 25 -5.63 15.31 1.55
CA ALA A 25 -4.58 15.38 2.56
C ALA A 25 -5.17 15.29 3.98
N ALA A 26 -6.25 16.01 4.27
CA ALA A 26 -6.91 15.96 5.57
C ALA A 26 -7.42 14.54 5.93
N VAL A 27 -7.92 13.79 4.94
CA VAL A 27 -8.31 12.39 5.11
C VAL A 27 -7.11 11.50 5.44
N MET A 28 -5.94 11.75 4.84
CA MET A 28 -4.71 10.96 5.08
C MET A 28 -3.92 11.37 6.32
N LEU A 29 -4.05 12.62 6.78
CA LEU A 29 -3.23 13.24 7.83
C LEU A 29 -3.79 13.06 9.25
N SER A 30 -4.79 12.20 9.47
CA SER A 30 -5.22 11.94 10.85
C SER A 30 -4.05 11.30 11.64
N ALA A 31 -3.90 11.67 12.93
CA ALA A 31 -2.73 11.33 13.73
C ALA A 31 -2.45 9.81 13.83
N ASP A 32 -3.50 8.98 13.75
CA ASP A 32 -3.38 7.52 13.76
C ASP A 32 -2.82 6.97 12.43
N LEU A 33 -3.10 7.64 11.30
CA LEU A 33 -2.66 7.20 9.97
C LEU A 33 -1.18 7.45 9.73
N GLY A 34 -0.62 8.55 10.28
CA GLY A 34 0.81 8.86 10.13
C GLY A 34 1.73 7.73 10.61
N ALA A 35 1.38 7.07 11.72
CA ALA A 35 2.14 5.95 12.25
C ALA A 35 2.05 4.69 11.35
N VAL A 36 0.87 4.41 10.79
CA VAL A 36 0.66 3.28 9.85
C VAL A 36 1.46 3.49 8.57
N ILE A 37 1.44 4.71 8.04
CA ILE A 37 2.20 5.10 6.84
C ILE A 37 3.70 4.88 7.05
N GLN A 38 4.23 5.29 8.21
CA GLN A 38 5.64 5.09 8.53
C GLN A 38 6.03 3.62 8.60
N GLN A 39 5.17 2.76 9.15
CA GLN A 39 5.42 1.31 9.20
C GLN A 39 5.46 0.68 7.80
N GLY A 40 4.75 1.26 6.82
CA GLY A 40 4.72 0.79 5.44
C GLY A 40 5.97 1.10 4.62
N PHE A 41 6.83 2.04 5.03
CA PHE A 41 7.93 2.53 4.20
C PHE A 41 9.02 1.51 3.87
N GLY A 42 9.27 0.55 4.75
CA GLY A 42 10.27 -0.50 4.53
C GLY A 42 11.65 0.05 4.13
N ALA A 43 12.23 -0.47 3.03
CA ALA A 43 13.61 -0.17 2.62
C ALA A 43 13.78 1.23 2.01
N ASP A 44 14.91 1.90 2.30
CA ASP A 44 15.24 3.21 1.73
C ASP A 44 15.62 3.12 0.23
N VAL A 45 15.20 4.14 -0.52
CA VAL A 45 15.34 4.22 -1.98
C VAL A 45 16.81 4.42 -2.41
N GLY A 46 17.62 5.05 -1.55
CA GLY A 46 19.03 5.36 -1.85
C GLY A 46 19.96 4.16 -2.03
N ASP A 47 19.51 2.95 -1.69
CA ASP A 47 20.26 1.69 -1.85
C ASP A 47 19.95 0.93 -3.15
N VAL A 48 19.18 1.55 -4.05
CA VAL A 48 18.78 0.93 -5.32
C VAL A 48 19.43 1.71 -6.46
N GLY A 49 20.46 1.15 -7.08
CA GLY A 49 21.16 1.72 -8.24
C GLY A 49 20.34 1.72 -9.55
N VAL A 50 19.02 1.85 -9.45
CA VAL A 50 18.08 1.84 -10.57
C VAL A 50 17.63 3.25 -10.90
N SER A 51 17.48 3.54 -12.19
CA SER A 51 16.95 4.83 -12.67
C SER A 51 15.43 4.96 -12.46
N GLU A 52 14.76 3.85 -12.17
CA GLU A 52 13.32 3.78 -12.04
C GLU A 52 12.92 2.72 -11.00
N THR A 53 11.91 3.05 -10.19
CA THR A 53 11.28 2.13 -9.24
C THR A 53 9.80 1.93 -9.58
N LEU A 54 9.36 0.68 -9.55
CA LEU A 54 7.95 0.27 -9.58
C LEU A 54 7.52 -0.16 -8.17
N LEU A 55 6.57 0.58 -7.60
CA LEU A 55 5.87 0.21 -6.37
C LEU A 55 4.70 -0.70 -6.71
N VAL A 56 4.71 -1.92 -6.18
CA VAL A 56 3.59 -2.85 -6.29
C VAL A 56 2.99 -3.04 -4.92
N THR A 57 1.73 -2.63 -4.76
CA THR A 57 0.98 -2.73 -3.52
C THR A 57 -0.18 -3.69 -3.67
N VAL A 58 -0.34 -4.58 -2.70
CA VAL A 58 -1.44 -5.54 -2.66
C VAL A 58 -2.18 -5.43 -1.33
N ILE A 59 -3.46 -5.08 -1.40
CA ILE A 59 -4.40 -5.06 -0.28
C ILE A 59 -5.21 -6.35 -0.33
N MET A 60 -5.08 -7.15 0.72
CA MET A 60 -5.69 -8.47 0.82
C MET A 60 -6.83 -8.43 1.83
N ASP A 61 -8.05 -8.68 1.36
CA ASP A 61 -9.20 -8.88 2.23
C ASP A 61 -9.05 -10.14 3.06
N ASP A 62 -8.92 -9.99 4.37
CA ASP A 62 -8.86 -11.06 5.35
C ASP A 62 -10.09 -11.07 6.26
N SER A 63 -11.25 -10.66 5.74
CA SER A 63 -12.53 -10.72 6.47
C SER A 63 -13.11 -12.14 6.54
N SER A 64 -14.11 -12.33 7.41
CA SER A 64 -14.75 -13.64 7.62
C SER A 64 -15.50 -14.17 6.39
N SER A 65 -16.02 -13.30 5.52
CA SER A 65 -16.76 -13.69 4.31
C SER A 65 -15.86 -14.45 3.32
N ILE A 66 -14.58 -14.08 3.23
CA ILE A 66 -13.59 -14.75 2.41
C ILE A 66 -13.43 -16.23 2.80
N SER A 67 -13.33 -16.51 4.09
CA SER A 67 -13.23 -17.89 4.59
C SER A 67 -14.54 -18.67 4.42
N SER A 68 -15.67 -18.01 4.68
CA SER A 68 -17.01 -18.61 4.59
C SER A 68 -17.36 -19.04 3.16
N CYS A 69 -16.85 -18.32 2.15
CA CYS A 69 -17.00 -18.64 0.73
C CYS A 69 -15.93 -19.62 0.21
N GLY A 70 -15.05 -20.15 1.07
CA GLY A 70 -14.01 -21.12 0.67
C GLY A 70 -12.89 -20.53 -0.19
N ASN A 71 -12.69 -19.20 -0.17
CA ASN A 71 -11.73 -18.52 -1.03
C ASN A 71 -10.32 -18.42 -0.45
N THR A 72 -10.10 -18.82 0.81
CA THR A 72 -8.82 -18.65 1.51
C THR A 72 -7.62 -19.20 0.73
N GLN A 73 -7.70 -20.43 0.22
CA GLN A 73 -6.56 -21.03 -0.51
C GLN A 73 -6.32 -20.34 -1.85
N LYS A 74 -7.38 -20.00 -2.60
CA LYS A 74 -7.26 -19.31 -3.89
C LYS A 74 -6.57 -17.96 -3.76
N ILE A 75 -6.85 -17.25 -2.66
CA ILE A 75 -6.23 -15.95 -2.38
C ILE A 75 -4.75 -16.11 -2.05
N ILE A 76 -4.39 -17.08 -1.21
CA ILE A 76 -2.99 -17.41 -0.93
C ILE A 76 -2.26 -17.75 -2.24
N ASP A 77 -2.84 -18.62 -3.06
CA ASP A 77 -2.25 -19.08 -4.30
C ASP A 77 -2.07 -17.91 -5.28
N GLY A 78 -3.11 -17.09 -5.47
CA GLY A 78 -3.07 -15.91 -6.34
C GLY A 78 -2.00 -14.90 -5.94
N HIS A 79 -1.93 -14.55 -4.64
CA HIS A 79 -0.89 -13.66 -4.12
C HIS A 79 0.51 -14.23 -4.40
N ASN A 80 0.74 -15.51 -4.06
CA ASN A 80 2.05 -16.12 -4.21
C ASN A 80 2.45 -16.29 -5.67
N MET A 81 1.50 -16.61 -6.56
CA MET A 81 1.73 -16.65 -8.00
C MET A 81 2.18 -15.28 -8.54
N THR A 82 1.51 -14.19 -8.14
CA THR A 82 1.92 -12.83 -8.52
C THR A 82 3.30 -12.51 -7.98
N LEU A 83 3.57 -12.80 -6.70
CA LEU A 83 4.86 -12.55 -6.08
C LEU A 83 6.00 -13.29 -6.81
N GLU A 84 5.83 -14.57 -7.09
CA GLU A 84 6.84 -15.37 -7.80
C GLU A 84 7.03 -14.92 -9.27
N ALA A 85 5.96 -14.50 -9.95
CA ALA A 85 6.07 -13.91 -11.29
C ALA A 85 6.90 -12.61 -11.28
N LEU A 86 6.74 -11.76 -10.26
CA LEU A 86 7.52 -10.53 -10.13
C LEU A 86 8.98 -10.81 -9.76
N LYS A 87 9.24 -11.77 -8.85
CA LYS A 87 10.61 -12.20 -8.48
C LYS A 87 11.40 -12.78 -9.65
N THR A 88 10.72 -13.43 -10.60
CA THR A 88 11.34 -14.04 -11.78
C THR A 88 11.41 -13.08 -12.98
N SER A 89 10.82 -11.88 -12.85
CA SER A 89 10.84 -10.87 -13.90
C SER A 89 12.24 -10.26 -14.08
N LYS A 90 12.52 -9.78 -15.30
CA LYS A 90 13.77 -9.06 -15.61
C LYS A 90 13.89 -7.72 -14.89
N GLN A 91 12.77 -7.17 -14.41
CA GLN A 91 12.69 -5.85 -13.77
C GLN A 91 12.72 -5.94 -12.24
N LYS A 92 12.86 -7.13 -11.65
CA LYS A 92 12.78 -7.39 -10.20
C LYS A 92 13.61 -6.44 -9.33
N GLU A 93 14.76 -5.98 -9.82
CA GLU A 93 15.67 -5.08 -9.09
C GLU A 93 15.06 -3.70 -8.83
N GLY A 94 14.18 -3.24 -9.72
CA GLY A 94 13.44 -1.99 -9.58
C GLY A 94 12.06 -2.15 -8.94
N ILE A 95 11.71 -3.34 -8.41
CA ILE A 95 10.38 -3.58 -7.83
C ILE A 95 10.45 -3.54 -6.31
N LEU A 96 9.70 -2.61 -5.71
CA LEU A 96 9.37 -2.66 -4.29
C LEU A 96 7.95 -3.19 -4.13
N PHE A 97 7.81 -4.24 -3.33
CA PHE A 97 6.56 -4.94 -3.10
C PHE A 97 6.05 -4.68 -1.68
N HIS A 98 4.77 -4.37 -1.55
CA HIS A 98 4.08 -4.13 -0.29
C HIS A 98 2.80 -4.97 -0.24
N THR A 99 2.61 -5.70 0.86
CA THR A 99 1.37 -6.44 1.12
C THR A 99 0.82 -6.03 2.47
N THR A 100 -0.47 -5.70 2.50
CA THR A 100 -1.21 -5.42 3.73
C THR A 100 -2.55 -6.13 3.72
N TYR A 101 -3.05 -6.46 4.90
CA TYR A 101 -4.36 -7.03 5.15
C TYR A 101 -5.34 -5.95 5.62
N LEU A 102 -6.63 -6.14 5.36
CA LEU A 102 -7.65 -5.22 5.88
C LEU A 102 -7.67 -5.21 7.43
N ASN A 103 -7.63 -6.38 8.06
CA ASN A 103 -7.76 -6.48 9.51
C ASN A 103 -6.40 -6.60 10.23
N LYS A 104 -5.47 -7.37 9.68
CA LYS A 104 -4.20 -7.72 10.36
C LYS A 104 -3.04 -6.77 10.12
N GLY A 105 -3.20 -5.79 9.23
CA GLY A 105 -2.15 -4.86 8.87
C GLY A 105 -1.08 -5.48 7.97
N ILE A 106 0.14 -4.97 8.09
CA ILE A 106 1.19 -5.17 7.09
C ILE A 106 1.82 -6.57 7.17
N LEU A 107 1.77 -7.31 6.06
CA LEU A 107 2.53 -8.56 5.88
C LEU A 107 3.96 -8.27 5.42
N SER A 108 4.11 -7.35 4.47
CA SER A 108 5.40 -6.91 3.95
C SER A 108 5.34 -5.40 3.74
N PRO A 109 6.16 -4.59 4.42
CA PRO A 109 6.31 -3.18 4.06
C PRO A 109 6.95 -3.08 2.67
N PHE A 110 7.13 -1.88 2.10
CA PHE A 110 7.83 -1.74 0.82
C PHE A 110 9.25 -2.32 0.89
N VAL A 111 9.44 -3.51 0.34
CA VAL A 111 10.73 -4.21 0.30
C VAL A 111 11.03 -4.67 -1.11
N LYS A 112 12.32 -4.91 -1.42
CA LYS A 112 12.68 -5.59 -2.68
C LYS A 112 11.87 -6.88 -2.81
N VAL A 113 11.34 -7.14 -4.00
CA VAL A 113 10.41 -8.26 -4.23
C VAL A 113 10.97 -9.63 -3.79
N GLU A 114 12.30 -9.79 -3.81
CA GLU A 114 13.00 -11.00 -3.33
C GLU A 114 12.84 -11.22 -1.81
N ASN A 115 12.68 -10.14 -1.04
CA ASN A 115 12.53 -10.15 0.42
C ASN A 115 11.08 -10.15 0.87
N ALA A 116 10.11 -10.04 -0.05
CA ALA A 116 8.69 -10.03 0.30
C ALA A 116 8.23 -11.41 0.80
N VAL A 117 7.36 -11.38 1.81
CA VAL A 117 6.92 -12.58 2.53
C VAL A 117 5.76 -13.25 1.77
N PRO A 118 5.86 -14.54 1.43
CA PRO A 118 4.73 -15.26 0.83
C PRO A 118 3.59 -15.44 1.83
N MET A 119 2.37 -15.47 1.31
CA MET A 119 1.19 -15.81 2.09
C MET A 119 1.16 -17.31 2.39
N THR A 120 0.73 -17.64 3.60
CA THR A 120 0.58 -19.01 4.10
C THR A 120 -0.63 -19.08 5.02
N ARG A 121 -1.05 -20.28 5.40
CA ARG A 121 -2.14 -20.45 6.39
C ARG A 121 -1.77 -19.98 7.80
N SER A 122 -0.49 -19.69 8.09
CA SER A 122 -0.10 -19.14 9.39
C SER A 122 -0.24 -17.63 9.44
N ASN A 123 0.11 -16.91 8.37
CA ASN A 123 0.02 -15.44 8.30
C ASN A 123 -1.30 -14.93 7.69
N TYR A 124 -2.04 -15.79 6.97
CA TYR A 124 -3.35 -15.45 6.42
C TYR A 124 -4.44 -16.37 6.98
N ARG A 125 -5.28 -15.80 7.84
CA ARG A 125 -6.43 -16.48 8.47
C ARG A 125 -7.60 -15.51 8.48
N PRO A 126 -8.46 -15.52 7.44
CA PRO A 126 -9.50 -14.51 7.33
C PRO A 126 -10.48 -14.58 8.51
N SER A 127 -10.77 -13.44 9.12
CA SER A 127 -11.58 -13.26 10.32
C SER A 127 -11.93 -11.78 10.50
N GLY A 128 -13.05 -11.46 11.15
CA GLY A 128 -13.49 -10.08 11.35
C GLY A 128 -14.44 -9.61 10.25
N GLY A 129 -14.78 -8.31 10.26
CA GLY A 129 -15.50 -7.67 9.16
C GLY A 129 -14.55 -7.12 8.12
N THR A 130 -15.05 -6.14 7.37
CA THR A 130 -14.40 -5.62 6.17
C THR A 130 -14.27 -4.10 6.30
N PRO A 131 -13.17 -3.58 6.89
CA PRO A 131 -12.88 -2.14 6.95
C PRO A 131 -12.19 -1.69 5.64
N LEU A 132 -12.85 -1.92 4.50
CA LEU A 132 -12.28 -1.74 3.17
C LEU A 132 -11.85 -0.29 2.92
N TYR A 133 -12.74 0.68 3.10
CA TYR A 133 -12.47 2.08 2.78
C TYR A 133 -11.39 2.69 3.66
N ASP A 134 -11.46 2.45 4.98
CA ASP A 134 -10.46 2.95 5.92
C ASP A 134 -9.07 2.45 5.52
N ARG A 135 -8.93 1.13 5.34
CA ARG A 135 -7.64 0.49 5.00
C ARG A 135 -7.10 0.88 3.64
N VAL A 136 -7.97 1.08 2.65
CA VAL A 136 -7.57 1.58 1.34
C VAL A 136 -7.00 2.98 1.45
N ILE A 137 -7.63 3.89 2.23
CA ILE A 137 -7.12 5.25 2.44
C ILE A 137 -5.72 5.24 3.08
N GLU A 138 -5.51 4.46 4.15
CA GLU A 138 -4.19 4.41 4.83
C GLU A 138 -3.12 3.85 3.90
N THR A 139 -3.47 2.81 3.13
CA THR A 139 -2.54 2.19 2.19
C THR A 139 -2.21 3.13 1.04
N LEU A 140 -3.19 3.84 0.48
CA LEU A 140 -2.95 4.83 -0.58
C LEU A 140 -2.12 6.02 -0.08
N GLY A 141 -2.29 6.44 1.17
CA GLY A 141 -1.41 7.41 1.81
C GLY A 141 0.04 6.89 1.89
N THR A 142 0.21 5.63 2.27
CA THR A 142 1.53 4.97 2.29
C THR A 142 2.17 4.92 0.91
N VAL A 143 1.39 4.58 -0.12
CA VAL A 143 1.84 4.56 -1.52
C VAL A 143 2.30 5.94 -1.95
N LEU A 144 1.47 6.97 -1.77
CA LEU A 144 1.81 8.33 -2.15
C LEU A 144 3.07 8.82 -1.44
N ALA A 145 3.14 8.59 -0.12
CA ALA A 145 4.30 9.02 0.63
C ALA A 145 5.59 8.29 0.19
N LYS A 146 5.47 7.04 -0.26
CA LYS A 146 6.61 6.31 -0.85
C LYS A 146 6.99 6.84 -2.23
N ILE A 147 6.02 7.22 -3.06
CA ILE A 147 6.26 7.86 -4.38
C ILE A 147 7.08 9.13 -4.19
N LEU A 148 6.57 10.07 -3.38
CA LEU A 148 7.22 11.37 -3.15
C LEU A 148 8.64 11.20 -2.63
N ARG A 149 8.87 10.30 -1.66
CA ARG A 149 10.23 10.01 -1.17
C ARG A 149 11.16 9.41 -2.21
N THR A 150 10.62 8.63 -3.14
CA THR A 150 11.39 8.02 -4.23
C THR A 150 11.80 9.08 -5.25
N GLU A 151 10.88 9.99 -5.58
CA GLU A 151 11.10 11.09 -6.51
C GLU A 151 12.02 12.17 -5.94
N ASP A 152 11.90 12.50 -4.64
CA ASP A 152 12.82 13.39 -3.91
C ASP A 152 14.26 12.86 -3.91
N ALA A 153 14.43 11.54 -3.95
CA ALA A 153 15.73 10.89 -4.09
C ALA A 153 16.26 10.90 -5.55
N GLY A 154 15.54 11.50 -6.48
CA GLY A 154 15.90 11.61 -7.89
C GLY A 154 15.62 10.34 -8.71
N VAL A 155 14.79 9.42 -8.20
CA VAL A 155 14.45 8.16 -8.87
C VAL A 155 13.02 8.26 -9.42
N ALA A 156 12.83 8.00 -10.71
CA ALA A 156 11.50 7.99 -11.31
C ALA A 156 10.64 6.88 -10.68
N CYS A 157 9.39 7.18 -10.32
CA CYS A 157 8.54 6.25 -9.60
C CYS A 157 7.22 5.97 -10.35
N ARG A 158 6.86 4.70 -10.47
CA ARG A 158 5.53 4.27 -10.91
C ARG A 158 4.89 3.42 -9.83
N SER A 159 3.56 3.41 -9.75
CA SER A 159 2.85 2.58 -8.78
C SER A 159 1.72 1.77 -9.40
N ILE A 160 1.51 0.57 -8.84
CA ILE A 160 0.37 -0.30 -9.08
C ILE A 160 -0.21 -0.67 -7.72
N THR A 161 -1.51 -0.47 -7.52
CA THR A 161 -2.22 -0.93 -6.32
C THR A 161 -3.30 -1.91 -6.72
N LEU A 162 -3.24 -3.12 -6.17
CA LEU A 162 -4.20 -4.19 -6.37
C LEU A 162 -5.00 -4.41 -5.08
N ILE A 163 -6.33 -4.41 -5.18
CA ILE A 163 -7.24 -4.66 -4.06
C ILE A 163 -7.98 -5.96 -4.35
N LEU A 164 -7.81 -6.97 -3.50
CA LEU A 164 -8.54 -8.24 -3.59
C LEU A 164 -9.54 -8.31 -2.45
N THR A 165 -10.83 -8.20 -2.78
CA THR A 165 -11.94 -8.23 -1.82
C THR A 165 -13.20 -8.78 -2.50
N ASP A 166 -14.18 -9.23 -1.72
CA ASP A 166 -15.54 -9.47 -2.21
C ASP A 166 -16.39 -8.18 -2.32
N GLY A 167 -15.85 -7.04 -1.86
CA GLY A 167 -16.39 -5.70 -2.04
C GLY A 167 -17.40 -5.25 -0.99
N ALA A 168 -17.72 -6.10 0.01
CA ALA A 168 -18.71 -5.78 1.02
C ALA A 168 -18.07 -5.05 2.22
N ASP A 169 -17.91 -3.73 2.12
CA ASP A 169 -17.49 -2.91 3.28
C ASP A 169 -18.55 -2.97 4.40
N THR A 170 -18.10 -3.28 5.62
CA THR A 170 -18.98 -3.47 6.79
C THR A 170 -18.50 -2.77 8.06
N GLU A 171 -17.26 -2.28 8.09
CA GLU A 171 -16.63 -1.76 9.31
C GLU A 171 -15.90 -0.43 9.12
N SER A 172 -15.89 0.16 7.91
CA SER A 172 -15.22 1.45 7.69
C SER A 172 -15.99 2.62 8.28
N ARG A 173 -15.25 3.66 8.67
CA ARG A 173 -15.77 4.99 9.03
C ARG A 173 -15.80 5.91 7.82
N HIS A 174 -14.84 5.75 6.91
CA HIS A 174 -14.79 6.44 5.65
C HIS A 174 -15.76 5.85 4.64
N THR A 175 -15.99 6.60 3.58
CA THR A 175 -16.92 6.29 2.50
C THR A 175 -16.17 5.99 1.20
N ALA A 176 -16.84 5.27 0.29
CA ALA A 176 -16.35 5.09 -1.07
C ALA A 176 -16.09 6.43 -1.80
N GLY A 177 -16.81 7.50 -1.44
CA GLY A 177 -16.61 8.83 -2.00
C GLY A 177 -15.25 9.45 -1.62
N GLU A 178 -14.84 9.29 -0.36
CA GLU A 178 -13.53 9.74 0.13
C GLU A 178 -12.39 8.92 -0.50
N VAL A 179 -12.58 7.61 -0.64
CA VAL A 179 -11.63 6.76 -1.39
C VAL A 179 -11.51 7.25 -2.84
N ALA A 180 -12.64 7.54 -3.49
CA ALA A 180 -12.65 8.02 -4.87
C ALA A 180 -11.97 9.39 -5.04
N SER A 181 -12.10 10.31 -4.07
CA SER A 181 -11.38 11.59 -4.12
C SER A 181 -9.87 11.41 -4.03
N VAL A 182 -9.40 10.49 -3.17
CA VAL A 182 -7.99 10.15 -3.07
C VAL A 182 -7.47 9.56 -4.38
N VAL A 183 -8.14 8.53 -4.90
CA VAL A 183 -7.72 7.84 -6.14
C VAL A 183 -7.66 8.79 -7.33
N LYS A 184 -8.63 9.71 -7.46
CA LYS A 184 -8.63 10.71 -8.54
C LYS A 184 -7.41 11.63 -8.51
N ASN A 185 -6.86 11.93 -7.35
CA ASN A 185 -5.64 12.74 -7.26
C ASN A 185 -4.40 11.93 -7.65
N LEU A 186 -4.33 10.65 -7.27
CA LEU A 186 -3.22 9.76 -7.64
C LEU A 186 -3.16 9.40 -9.13
N LEU A 187 -4.21 9.70 -9.90
CA LEU A 187 -4.30 9.41 -11.34
C LEU A 187 -4.02 10.63 -12.23
N LYS A 188 -3.72 11.79 -11.64
CA LYS A 188 -3.33 13.00 -12.39
C LYS A 188 -1.89 12.90 -12.86
#